data_AF-A0A1I8J308-F1
#
_entry.id   AF-A0A1I8J308-F1
#
_cell.length_a   1.000
_cell.length_b   1.000
_cell.length_c   1.000
_cell.angle_alpha   90.00
_cell.angle_beta   90.00
_cell.angle_gamma   90.00
#
_symmetry.space_group_name_H-M   'P 1'
#
loop_
_entity.id
_entity.type
_entity.pdbx_description
1 polymer ?
#
loop_
_entity_poly.entity_id
_entity_poly.type
_entity_poly.pdbx_seq_one_letter_code
_entity_poly.pdbx_strand_id
1 'polypeptide(L)'
;MDHMLSYRFQHGLKTERFVPSDGASQGAQDALRSLASDGTGACRCLAYSANGEFFAHCNSAGVKVRSLAANSTVDLPHPKAAQLAFSPCGTVLAVWEQYAVTSDNPQGSPNMNLYDSSTGKLLKSFVHKKADTWRPSWTEDSVVCARGVTGEVHCYQDRDFSSMRCRLSIAGLAAYSMSPGRSDACHVAAFIPGSRGQPHSVRVFRYPDLSPTAPVANKSLYKAESVSFQWNRRGTDLLLLTASEVSKDSYYGEQGLHYLSVRGESCAVPLQKAGPIYHTEWHPDCTQFVVTAGSMPAKTTVYNLRCEPVFDFGTGPRNVTYFNPFGNILCLAGFGNLKGDVELWDFANKRLMAKLLVPDATQFQWCSDGVHFVAATTSPRLRVNNCLTVYHYSGKVMARRDFDCLLEVAWRPQPACEPPKLRYDTSKSFQAITQQTQATRYVPPHLRNRDSGSASQQAQPRQQQQLHNYELPSNQRPAADGAAGGLSKAAVKNQRKKERKRAAATAGAPEAAAAGEQPGGGGALASFESTGDAEKDKRAKAILRKLQQIDKLRADQAAGKQLELNQMEKLKTEDELRQKLDELYL
;
A
#
# COMPACT_ATOMS: atom_id res chain seq x y z
N MET A 1 -4.35 -3.95 32.63
CA MET A 1 -2.90 -4.01 32.31
C MET A 1 -2.43 -2.62 31.94
N ASP A 2 -1.18 -2.30 32.24
CA ASP A 2 -0.63 -0.96 31.98
C ASP A 2 -0.05 -0.92 30.56
N HIS A 3 -0.72 -0.24 29.64
CA HIS A 3 -0.21 -0.08 28.27
C HIS A 3 0.84 1.03 28.21
N MET A 4 2.06 0.66 27.88
CA MET A 4 3.23 1.55 27.80
C MET A 4 3.51 1.92 26.35
N LEU A 5 3.72 3.20 26.09
CA LEU A 5 4.09 3.75 24.80
C LEU A 5 5.46 4.41 24.91
N SER A 6 6.41 3.93 24.11
CA SER A 6 7.72 4.56 23.94
C SER A 6 7.75 5.41 22.69
N TYR A 7 8.44 6.53 22.77
CA TYR A 7 8.70 7.36 21.61
C TYR A 7 10.05 8.06 21.74
N ARG A 8 10.77 8.13 20.62
CA ARG A 8 12.04 8.85 20.51
C ARG A 8 11.84 10.13 19.70
N PHE A 9 12.43 11.20 20.20
CA PHE A 9 12.40 12.54 19.63
C PHE A 9 13.82 13.08 19.61
N GLN A 10 14.05 14.21 18.94
CA GLN A 10 15.40 14.76 18.71
C GLN A 10 16.27 14.86 19.98
N HIS A 11 15.67 15.12 21.13
CA HIS A 11 16.38 15.34 22.39
C HIS A 11 16.31 14.16 23.38
N GLY A 12 15.73 13.01 23.00
CA GLY A 12 15.73 11.85 23.88
C GLY A 12 14.72 10.78 23.55
N LEU A 13 14.47 9.95 24.56
CA LEU A 13 13.55 8.81 24.55
C LEU A 13 12.66 8.93 25.78
N LYS A 14 11.35 8.74 25.60
CA LYS A 14 10.41 8.74 26.72
C LYS A 14 9.47 7.55 26.61
N THR A 15 9.19 6.95 27.75
CA THR A 15 8.18 5.90 27.89
C THR A 15 7.11 6.42 28.83
N GLU A 16 5.86 6.51 28.36
CA GLU A 16 4.73 6.93 29.19
C GLU A 16 3.64 5.86 29.20
N ARG A 17 2.87 5.85 30.28
CA ARG A 17 1.65 5.06 30.37
C ARG A 17 0.49 5.88 29.81
N PHE A 18 -0.18 5.37 28.79
CA PHE A 18 -1.27 6.10 28.12
C PHE A 18 -2.67 5.61 28.50
N VAL A 19 -2.78 4.41 29.08
CA VAL A 19 -4.07 3.86 29.49
C VAL A 19 -4.13 3.81 31.02
N PRO A 20 -4.99 4.63 31.66
CA PRO A 20 -5.32 4.46 33.06
C PRO A 20 -5.91 3.07 33.23
N SER A 21 -5.32 2.23 34.09
CA SER A 21 -6.09 1.19 34.74
C SER A 21 -6.95 1.92 35.74
N ASP A 22 -8.25 1.64 35.75
CA ASP A 22 -9.12 2.09 36.82
C ASP A 22 -8.52 1.61 38.16
N GLY A 23 -7.82 2.51 38.88
CA GLY A 23 -7.32 2.28 40.24
C GLY A 23 -5.83 1.94 40.45
N ALA A 24 -4.85 2.63 39.83
CA ALA A 24 -3.45 2.54 40.28
C ALA A 24 -3.03 3.75 41.15
N SER A 25 -2.46 3.46 42.33
CA SER A 25 -2.01 4.43 43.34
C SER A 25 -0.75 5.21 42.92
N GLN A 26 -0.58 6.42 43.46
CA GLN A 26 0.54 7.35 43.18
C GLN A 26 1.94 6.73 43.35
N GLY A 27 2.12 5.71 44.19
CA GLY A 27 3.44 5.08 44.42
C GLY A 27 4.03 4.35 43.22
N ALA A 28 3.20 3.88 42.27
CA ALA A 28 3.70 3.27 41.03
C ALA A 28 4.23 4.32 40.02
N GLN A 29 3.79 5.58 40.14
CA GLN A 29 4.20 6.68 39.25
C GLN A 29 5.69 7.03 39.40
N ASP A 30 6.27 6.82 40.58
CA ASP A 30 7.66 7.18 40.88
C ASP A 30 8.68 6.14 40.40
N ALA A 31 8.33 4.85 40.37
CA ALA A 31 9.17 3.83 39.73
C ALA A 31 9.17 3.96 38.19
N LEU A 32 8.09 4.49 37.60
CA LEU A 32 7.88 4.65 36.15
C LEU A 32 8.63 5.85 35.54
N ARG A 33 8.91 6.90 36.31
CA ARG A 33 9.83 7.98 35.90
C ARG A 33 11.25 7.45 35.63
N SER A 34 11.64 6.33 36.25
CA SER A 34 12.96 5.70 36.08
C SER A 34 13.16 4.94 34.76
N LEU A 35 12.13 4.79 33.91
CA LEU A 35 12.32 4.32 32.53
C LEU A 35 12.87 5.41 31.60
N ALA A 36 12.84 6.68 32.05
CA ALA A 36 12.98 7.85 31.19
C ALA A 36 14.02 8.89 31.65
N SER A 37 14.85 8.62 32.67
CA SER A 37 15.85 9.60 33.16
C SER A 37 17.31 9.16 33.01
N ASP A 38 17.60 8.14 32.22
CA ASP A 38 18.98 7.81 31.86
C ASP A 38 19.48 8.81 30.80
N GLY A 39 19.81 10.02 31.27
CA GLY A 39 20.87 10.89 30.74
C GLY A 39 20.87 11.22 29.25
N THR A 40 20.43 12.44 28.93
CA THR A 40 21.08 13.37 27.98
C THR A 40 21.79 12.73 26.77
N GLY A 41 21.03 12.34 25.75
CA GLY A 41 21.60 11.92 24.47
C GLY A 41 20.54 11.57 23.43
N ALA A 42 20.82 11.89 22.16
CA ALA A 42 19.92 11.52 21.06
C ALA A 42 19.83 9.99 20.94
N CYS A 43 18.62 9.44 21.08
CA CYS A 43 18.36 8.01 20.90
C CYS A 43 18.31 7.66 19.41
N ARG A 44 19.21 6.78 18.96
CA ARG A 44 19.32 6.43 17.53
C ARG A 44 18.27 5.42 17.09
N CYS A 45 18.08 4.38 17.89
CA CYS A 45 17.13 3.30 17.60
C CYS A 45 16.64 2.66 18.90
N LEU A 46 15.46 2.04 18.84
CA LEU A 46 14.85 1.29 19.93
C LEU A 46 14.24 -0.01 19.40
N ALA A 47 14.05 -0.99 20.28
CA ALA A 47 13.35 -2.22 19.98
C ALA A 47 12.69 -2.81 21.24
N TYR A 48 11.52 -3.40 21.06
CA TYR A 48 10.89 -4.27 22.05
C TYR A 48 11.02 -5.73 21.61
N SER A 49 11.16 -6.64 22.56
CA SER A 49 10.93 -8.06 22.29
C SER A 49 9.44 -8.32 22.02
N ALA A 50 9.11 -9.31 21.20
CA ALA A 50 7.72 -9.58 20.83
C ALA A 50 6.87 -10.06 22.03
N ASN A 51 7.51 -10.66 23.04
CA ASN A 51 6.88 -11.00 24.32
C ASN A 51 6.74 -9.80 25.29
N GLY A 52 7.33 -8.64 24.99
CA GLY A 52 7.24 -7.44 25.81
C GLY A 52 8.07 -7.46 27.10
N GLU A 53 8.98 -8.42 27.27
CA GLU A 53 9.83 -8.56 28.47
C GLU A 53 11.10 -7.72 28.40
N PHE A 54 11.66 -7.52 27.21
CA PHE A 54 12.91 -6.78 27.01
C PHE A 54 12.67 -5.51 26.21
N PHE A 55 13.41 -4.48 26.58
CA PHE A 55 13.47 -3.20 25.87
C PHE A 55 14.92 -2.83 25.64
N ALA A 56 15.31 -2.61 24.38
CA ALA A 56 16.64 -2.14 24.03
C ALA A 56 16.57 -0.76 23.37
N HIS A 57 17.53 0.10 23.70
CA HIS A 57 17.71 1.38 23.02
C HIS A 57 19.19 1.71 22.86
N CYS A 58 19.53 2.46 21.82
CA CYS A 58 20.89 2.93 21.55
C CYS A 58 21.00 4.44 21.81
N ASN A 59 21.97 4.83 22.65
CA ASN A 59 22.37 6.21 22.87
C ASN A 59 23.84 6.43 22.45
N SER A 60 24.42 7.58 22.81
CA SER A 60 25.82 7.91 22.50
C SER A 60 26.84 7.03 23.23
N ALA A 61 26.48 6.43 24.36
CA ALA A 61 27.36 5.57 25.14
C ALA A 61 27.35 4.11 24.65
N GLY A 62 26.22 3.62 24.17
CA GLY A 62 26.08 2.23 23.74
C GLY A 62 24.63 1.78 23.56
N VAL A 63 24.44 0.46 23.50
CA VAL A 63 23.11 -0.15 23.53
C VAL A 63 22.81 -0.59 24.95
N LYS A 64 21.70 -0.11 25.50
CA LYS A 64 21.19 -0.53 26.81
C LYS A 64 20.04 -1.51 26.62
N VAL A 65 20.13 -2.67 27.25
CA VAL A 65 19.08 -3.70 27.25
C VAL A 65 18.51 -3.80 28.64
N ARG A 66 17.22 -3.51 28.80
CA ARG A 66 16.50 -3.59 30.07
C ARG A 66 15.53 -4.75 30.06
N SER A 67 15.61 -5.61 31.07
CA SER A 67 14.52 -6.54 31.40
C SER A 67 13.46 -5.78 32.18
N LEU A 68 12.26 -5.69 31.63
CA LEU A 68 11.14 -4.98 32.25
C LEU A 68 10.51 -5.76 33.41
N ALA A 69 10.65 -7.10 33.42
CA ALA A 69 10.17 -7.96 34.50
C ALA A 69 11.16 -7.99 35.67
N ALA A 70 12.44 -8.21 35.39
CA ALA A 70 13.49 -8.28 36.44
C ALA A 70 14.03 -6.91 36.85
N ASN A 71 13.69 -5.86 36.10
CA ASN A 71 14.22 -4.50 36.26
C ASN A 71 15.76 -4.43 36.25
N SER A 72 16.41 -5.35 35.54
CA SER A 72 17.86 -5.38 35.33
C SER A 72 18.22 -4.69 34.02
N THR A 73 19.41 -4.09 33.97
CA THR A 73 19.96 -3.44 32.77
C THR A 73 21.32 -4.02 32.44
N VAL A 74 21.56 -4.24 31.16
CA VAL A 74 22.80 -4.71 30.58
C VAL A 74 23.27 -3.69 29.55
N ASP A 75 24.51 -3.25 29.66
CA ASP A 75 25.13 -2.30 28.74
C ASP A 75 26.01 -3.04 27.72
N LEU A 76 25.83 -2.74 26.44
CA LEU A 76 26.60 -3.30 25.34
C LEU A 76 27.40 -2.17 24.64
N PRO A 77 28.70 -2.36 24.37
CA PRO A 77 29.60 -1.31 23.88
C PRO A 77 29.44 -1.04 22.36
N HIS A 78 28.22 -0.70 21.94
CA HIS A 78 27.85 -0.40 20.55
C HIS A 78 27.27 1.01 20.40
N PRO A 79 28.10 2.07 20.54
CA PRO A 79 27.65 3.45 20.45
C PRO A 79 27.26 3.87 19.03
N LYS A 80 27.50 3.03 18.01
CA LYS A 80 27.14 3.31 16.61
C LYS A 80 26.05 2.38 16.09
N ALA A 81 25.35 1.65 16.97
CA ALA A 81 24.23 0.81 16.59
C ALA A 81 23.17 1.63 15.85
N ALA A 82 22.86 1.20 14.64
CA ALA A 82 21.86 1.83 13.78
C ALA A 82 20.52 1.12 13.92
N GLN A 83 20.52 -0.20 14.12
CA GLN A 83 19.30 -1.01 14.17
C GLN A 83 19.42 -2.14 15.20
N LEU A 84 18.29 -2.47 15.83
CA LEU A 84 18.16 -3.48 16.88
C LEU A 84 16.99 -4.39 16.54
N ALA A 85 17.12 -5.69 16.83
CA ALA A 85 16.06 -6.67 16.64
C ALA A 85 16.19 -7.80 17.65
N PHE A 86 15.11 -8.11 18.36
CA PHE A 86 15.05 -9.27 19.25
C PHE A 86 14.54 -10.51 18.51
N SER A 87 14.94 -11.68 19.00
CA SER A 87 14.19 -12.91 18.70
C SER A 87 12.76 -12.82 19.30
N PRO A 88 11.77 -13.55 18.77
CA PRO A 88 10.38 -13.47 19.23
C PRO A 88 10.19 -13.69 20.75
N CYS A 89 10.92 -14.64 21.34
CA CYS A 89 10.92 -14.93 22.78
C CYS A 89 11.84 -13.99 23.59
N GLY A 90 12.49 -13.02 22.94
CA GLY A 90 13.38 -12.07 23.60
C GLY A 90 14.71 -12.67 24.07
N THR A 91 15.05 -13.92 23.73
CA THR A 91 16.26 -14.61 24.22
C THR A 91 17.55 -14.11 23.60
N VAL A 92 17.50 -13.64 22.35
CA VAL A 92 18.67 -13.12 21.62
C VAL A 92 18.38 -11.72 21.12
N LEU A 93 19.36 -10.82 21.25
CA LEU A 93 19.36 -9.49 20.65
C LEU A 93 20.37 -9.42 19.52
N ALA A 94 19.91 -9.06 18.33
CA ALA A 94 20.74 -8.70 17.20
C ALA A 94 20.97 -7.19 17.17
N VAL A 95 22.25 -6.80 17.19
CA VAL A 95 22.72 -5.42 17.09
C VAL A 95 23.43 -5.24 15.76
N TRP A 96 23.03 -4.23 14.98
CA TRP A 96 23.65 -3.92 13.70
C TRP A 96 24.18 -2.48 13.63
N GLU A 97 25.41 -2.38 13.13
CA GLU A 97 26.14 -1.15 12.88
C GLU A 97 26.40 -1.01 11.37
N GLN A 98 26.48 0.24 10.90
CA GLN A 98 26.77 0.49 9.49
C GLN A 98 28.14 -0.07 9.13
N TYR A 99 28.17 -0.94 8.11
CA TYR A 99 29.42 -1.52 7.64
C TYR A 99 30.35 -0.42 7.12
N ALA A 100 31.53 -0.33 7.71
CA ALA A 100 32.57 0.61 7.31
C ALA A 100 33.88 -0.14 7.09
N VAL A 101 34.62 0.29 6.08
CA VAL A 101 35.99 -0.15 5.80
C VAL A 101 36.91 1.01 6.13
N THR A 102 37.96 0.76 6.91
CA THR A 102 38.98 1.74 7.23
C THR A 102 40.28 1.38 6.54
N SER A 103 41.21 2.34 6.41
CA SER A 103 42.58 2.09 5.92
C SER A 103 43.26 0.95 6.67
N ASP A 104 43.00 0.87 7.98
CA ASP A 104 43.63 -0.07 8.90
C ASP A 104 42.96 -1.46 8.86
N ASN A 105 41.71 -1.54 8.40
CA ASN A 105 41.01 -2.80 8.19
C ASN A 105 40.27 -2.81 6.85
N PRO A 106 40.98 -3.10 5.73
CA PRO A 106 40.41 -3.13 4.38
C PRO A 106 39.33 -4.21 4.19
N GLN A 107 39.30 -5.24 5.05
CA GLN A 107 38.30 -6.31 4.99
C GLN A 107 37.02 -5.98 5.79
N GLY A 108 37.00 -4.85 6.51
CA GLY A 108 35.91 -4.41 7.37
C GLY A 108 35.82 -5.18 8.70
N SER A 109 35.25 -4.56 9.72
CA SER A 109 35.01 -5.20 11.01
C SER A 109 33.65 -5.90 11.04
N PRO A 110 33.45 -6.89 11.94
CA PRO A 110 32.13 -7.42 12.21
C PRO A 110 31.18 -6.30 12.63
N ASN A 111 30.03 -6.22 11.97
CA ASN A 111 29.06 -5.14 12.15
C ASN A 111 27.67 -5.65 12.53
N MET A 112 27.49 -6.97 12.61
CA MET A 112 26.28 -7.61 13.13
C MET A 112 26.66 -8.52 14.30
N ASN A 113 26.16 -8.21 15.50
CA ASN A 113 26.50 -8.90 16.74
C ASN A 113 25.26 -9.49 17.37
N LEU A 114 25.33 -10.76 17.79
CA LEU A 114 24.26 -11.45 18.49
C LEU A 114 24.62 -11.59 19.96
N TYR A 115 23.73 -11.15 20.84
CA TYR A 115 23.89 -11.15 22.29
C TYR A 115 22.79 -11.96 22.96
N ASP A 116 23.11 -12.63 24.06
CA ASP A 116 22.08 -13.13 24.97
C ASP A 116 21.44 -11.94 25.69
N SER A 117 20.12 -11.78 25.57
CA SER A 117 19.42 -10.59 26.06
C SER A 117 19.43 -10.46 27.59
N SER A 118 19.57 -11.58 28.30
CA SER A 118 19.51 -11.61 29.77
C SER A 118 20.86 -11.36 30.42
N THR A 119 21.93 -11.90 29.84
CA THR A 119 23.28 -11.86 30.39
C THR A 119 24.17 -10.80 29.73
N GLY A 120 23.83 -10.33 28.52
CA GLY A 120 24.71 -9.48 27.72
C GLY A 120 25.90 -10.19 27.11
N LYS A 121 25.97 -11.52 27.20
CA LYS A 121 27.08 -12.28 26.65
C LYS A 121 27.03 -12.25 25.12
N LEU A 122 28.15 -11.90 24.50
CA LEU A 122 28.32 -12.01 23.05
C LEU A 122 28.27 -13.49 22.63
N LEU A 123 27.32 -13.84 21.77
CA LEU A 123 27.16 -15.18 21.22
C LEU A 123 28.00 -15.33 19.95
N LYS A 124 27.87 -14.37 19.01
CA LYS A 124 28.61 -14.39 17.74
C LYS A 124 28.62 -13.03 17.07
N SER A 125 29.70 -12.76 16.33
CA SER A 125 29.84 -11.60 15.47
C SER A 125 29.93 -12.02 14.01
N PHE A 126 29.26 -11.29 13.13
CA PHE A 126 29.23 -11.52 11.70
C PHE A 126 29.50 -10.22 10.94
N VAL A 127 29.97 -10.37 9.70
CA VAL A 127 30.02 -9.29 8.71
C VAL A 127 28.77 -9.36 7.84
N HIS A 128 28.07 -8.24 7.70
CA HIS A 128 26.88 -8.11 6.87
C HIS A 128 26.82 -6.73 6.20
N LYS A 129 27.09 -6.68 4.90
CA LYS A 129 27.31 -5.43 4.15
C LYS A 129 26.01 -4.67 3.82
N LYS A 130 24.95 -5.40 3.46
CA LYS A 130 23.67 -4.81 3.02
C LYS A 130 22.81 -4.47 4.24
N ALA A 131 22.44 -3.21 4.39
CA ALA A 131 21.51 -2.80 5.45
C ALA A 131 20.16 -3.53 5.31
N ASP A 132 19.54 -3.53 4.13
CA ASP A 132 18.15 -4.02 3.99
C ASP A 132 17.92 -5.50 4.39
N THR A 133 18.96 -6.34 4.34
CA THR A 133 18.87 -7.77 4.67
C THR A 133 19.59 -8.16 5.95
N TRP A 134 19.94 -7.19 6.81
CA TRP A 134 20.71 -7.43 8.03
C TRP A 134 19.96 -8.29 9.04
N ARG A 135 18.63 -8.17 9.09
CA ARG A 135 17.80 -8.78 10.15
C ARG A 135 17.83 -10.30 10.04
N PRO A 136 18.29 -11.02 11.08
CA PRO A 136 18.12 -12.46 11.16
C PRO A 136 16.64 -12.80 11.29
N SER A 137 16.23 -13.89 10.65
CA SER A 137 14.86 -14.41 10.77
C SER A 137 14.82 -15.49 11.84
N TRP A 138 13.75 -15.53 12.63
CA TRP A 138 13.59 -16.46 13.76
C TRP A 138 12.25 -17.19 13.68
N THR A 139 12.21 -18.40 14.21
CA THR A 139 10.96 -19.10 14.49
C THR A 139 10.27 -18.50 15.72
N GLU A 140 8.96 -18.70 15.87
CA GLU A 140 8.17 -18.15 16.98
C GLU A 140 8.73 -18.55 18.36
N ASP A 141 9.28 -19.76 18.47
CA ASP A 141 9.91 -20.28 19.69
C ASP A 141 11.37 -19.79 19.90
N SER A 142 11.92 -19.01 18.96
CA SER A 142 13.32 -18.54 18.95
C SER A 142 14.37 -19.65 18.96
N VAL A 143 14.01 -20.88 18.60
CA VAL A 143 14.92 -22.03 18.57
C VAL A 143 15.77 -22.02 17.31
N VAL A 144 15.18 -21.73 16.16
CA VAL A 144 15.85 -21.72 14.86
C VAL A 144 16.05 -20.29 14.38
N CYS A 145 17.27 -19.99 13.93
CA CYS A 145 17.63 -18.70 13.33
C CYS A 145 18.14 -18.93 11.91
N ALA A 146 17.54 -18.25 10.93
CA ALA A 146 18.04 -18.21 9.56
C ALA A 146 18.71 -16.87 9.26
N ARG A 147 19.87 -16.93 8.60
CA ARG A 147 20.60 -15.76 8.12
C ARG A 147 20.94 -15.93 6.65
N GLY A 148 20.63 -14.91 5.86
CA GLY A 148 21.06 -14.81 4.47
C GLY A 148 22.50 -14.35 4.38
N VAL A 149 23.28 -15.09 3.60
CA VAL A 149 24.61 -14.72 3.13
C VAL A 149 24.54 -14.64 1.60
N THR A 150 25.49 -13.99 0.94
CA THR A 150 25.49 -13.85 -0.52
C THR A 150 25.37 -15.23 -1.20
N GLY A 151 24.20 -15.54 -1.76
CA GLY A 151 23.92 -16.81 -2.44
C GLY A 151 23.51 -18.00 -1.55
N GLU A 152 23.50 -17.86 -0.23
CA GLU A 152 23.20 -18.96 0.70
C GLU A 152 22.32 -18.53 1.87
N VAL A 153 21.57 -19.47 2.46
CA VAL A 153 20.89 -19.27 3.75
C VAL A 153 21.50 -20.23 4.76
N HIS A 154 21.97 -19.69 5.88
CA HIS A 154 22.58 -20.43 6.97
C HIS A 154 21.58 -20.52 8.12
N CYS A 155 21.28 -21.75 8.57
CA CYS A 155 20.38 -22.00 9.69
C CYS A 155 21.14 -22.47 10.92
N TYR A 156 20.87 -21.81 12.04
CA TYR A 156 21.43 -22.08 13.36
C TYR A 156 20.31 -22.55 14.30
N GLN A 157 20.68 -23.31 15.33
CA GLN A 157 19.72 -23.91 16.26
C GLN A 157 20.19 -23.72 17.71
N ASP A 158 19.24 -23.64 18.65
CA ASP A 158 19.49 -23.71 20.10
C ASP A 158 20.47 -22.64 20.63
N ARG A 159 20.48 -21.46 19.99
CA ARG A 159 21.39 -20.34 20.29
C ARG A 159 22.88 -20.67 20.08
N ASP A 160 23.23 -21.79 19.44
CA ASP A 160 24.57 -22.05 18.96
C ASP A 160 24.76 -21.45 17.56
N PHE A 161 25.58 -20.40 17.48
CA PHE A 161 25.95 -19.70 16.25
C PHE A 161 27.36 -20.07 15.77
N SER A 162 28.01 -21.04 16.42
CA SER A 162 29.34 -21.52 16.04
C SER A 162 29.25 -22.65 15.02
N SER A 163 28.27 -23.55 15.18
CA SER A 163 27.99 -24.63 14.24
C SER A 163 26.69 -24.36 13.47
N MET A 164 26.73 -24.51 12.14
CA MET A 164 25.55 -24.36 11.30
C MET A 164 24.82 -25.70 11.22
N ARG A 165 23.52 -25.72 11.50
CA ARG A 165 22.71 -26.94 11.49
C ARG A 165 22.42 -27.42 10.07
N CYS A 166 22.02 -26.51 9.19
CA CYS A 166 21.82 -26.78 7.78
C CYS A 166 22.02 -25.50 6.95
N ARG A 167 22.28 -25.70 5.65
CA ARG A 167 22.44 -24.61 4.68
C ARG A 167 21.58 -24.84 3.46
N LEU A 168 20.99 -23.77 2.95
CA LEU A 168 20.39 -23.73 1.63
C LEU A 168 21.38 -23.03 0.69
N SER A 169 21.99 -23.77 -0.22
CA SER A 169 22.89 -23.23 -1.24
C SER A 169 22.25 -23.44 -2.61
N ILE A 170 21.79 -22.34 -3.23
CA ILE A 170 21.15 -22.37 -4.55
C ILE A 170 21.81 -21.32 -5.42
N ALA A 171 22.27 -21.76 -6.60
CA ALA A 171 22.83 -20.87 -7.60
C ALA A 171 21.80 -19.79 -8.00
N GLY A 172 22.20 -18.52 -7.88
CA GLY A 172 21.34 -17.39 -8.21
C GLY A 172 20.30 -17.03 -7.13
N LEU A 173 20.45 -17.46 -5.87
CA LEU A 173 19.59 -16.99 -4.79
C LEU A 173 19.66 -15.46 -4.65
N ALA A 174 18.55 -14.77 -4.90
CA ALA A 174 18.47 -13.30 -4.84
C ALA A 174 17.85 -12.79 -3.54
N ALA A 175 16.81 -13.47 -3.04
CA ALA A 175 16.14 -13.12 -1.80
C ALA A 175 15.62 -14.37 -1.09
N TYR A 176 15.44 -14.29 0.23
CA TYR A 176 14.89 -15.37 1.02
C TYR A 176 14.00 -14.81 2.14
N SER A 177 13.14 -15.65 2.70
CA SER A 177 12.34 -15.33 3.87
C SER A 177 12.03 -16.62 4.63
N MET A 178 12.15 -16.59 5.95
CA MET A 178 11.76 -17.71 6.81
C MET A 178 10.36 -17.49 7.37
N SER A 179 9.56 -18.56 7.42
CA SER A 179 8.23 -18.53 8.00
C SER A 179 8.30 -18.32 9.52
N PRO A 180 7.38 -17.54 10.12
CA PRO A 180 7.37 -17.28 11.56
C PRO A 180 6.90 -18.46 12.42
N GLY A 181 6.55 -19.63 11.84
CA GLY A 181 6.04 -20.79 12.59
C GLY A 181 7.03 -21.39 13.60
N ARG A 182 6.56 -22.38 14.37
CA ARG A 182 7.37 -23.16 15.32
C ARG A 182 8.48 -23.94 14.60
N SER A 183 9.55 -24.27 15.33
CA SER A 183 10.75 -24.92 14.78
C SER A 183 10.51 -26.26 14.07
N ASP A 184 9.48 -27.01 14.44
CA ASP A 184 9.09 -28.30 13.85
C ASP A 184 8.35 -28.18 12.51
N ALA A 185 7.83 -26.99 12.22
CA ALA A 185 7.01 -26.70 11.05
C ALA A 185 7.46 -25.42 10.32
N CYS A 186 8.73 -25.02 10.47
CA CYS A 186 9.25 -23.83 9.80
C CYS A 186 9.72 -24.12 8.36
N HIS A 187 9.55 -23.12 7.51
CA HIS A 187 9.81 -23.17 6.09
C HIS A 187 10.70 -22.00 5.68
N VAL A 188 11.49 -22.20 4.63
CA VAL A 188 12.35 -21.17 4.02
C VAL A 188 11.90 -20.97 2.58
N ALA A 189 11.38 -19.78 2.26
CA ALA A 189 11.13 -19.36 0.89
C ALA A 189 12.41 -18.75 0.30
N ALA A 190 12.69 -19.08 -0.95
CA ALA A 190 13.83 -18.61 -1.72
C ALA A 190 13.37 -18.13 -3.10
N PHE A 191 13.80 -16.94 -3.48
CA PHE A 191 13.59 -16.37 -4.81
C PHE A 191 14.85 -16.52 -5.64
N ILE A 192 14.69 -17.15 -6.81
CA ILE A 192 15.75 -17.45 -7.76
C ILE A 192 15.35 -16.77 -9.08
N PRO A 193 16.02 -15.68 -9.47
CA PRO A 193 15.76 -15.03 -10.74
C PRO A 193 16.05 -15.98 -11.91
N GLY A 194 15.20 -15.92 -12.92
CA GLY A 194 15.41 -16.64 -14.16
C GLY A 194 16.59 -16.07 -14.93
N SER A 195 17.28 -16.92 -15.70
CA SER A 195 18.34 -16.50 -16.62
C SER A 195 17.96 -16.85 -18.06
N ARG A 196 18.33 -15.98 -19.02
CA ARG A 196 18.24 -16.23 -20.47
C ARG A 196 16.92 -16.88 -20.92
N GLY A 197 15.79 -16.22 -20.65
CA GLY A 197 14.45 -16.69 -21.10
C GLY A 197 13.80 -17.75 -20.20
N GLN A 198 14.48 -18.23 -19.16
CA GLN A 198 13.84 -19.05 -18.12
C GLN A 198 13.00 -18.18 -17.17
N PRO A 199 11.85 -18.67 -16.69
CA PRO A 199 11.07 -17.95 -15.70
C PRO A 199 11.82 -17.84 -14.37
N HIS A 200 11.53 -16.78 -13.62
CA HIS A 200 11.93 -16.70 -12.21
C HIS A 200 11.18 -17.75 -11.40
N SER A 201 11.76 -18.22 -10.30
CA SER A 201 11.10 -19.21 -9.44
C SER A 201 11.17 -18.82 -7.98
N VAL A 202 10.05 -19.03 -7.28
CA VAL A 202 9.98 -18.99 -5.82
C VAL A 202 9.79 -20.41 -5.34
N ARG A 203 10.74 -20.89 -4.54
CA ARG A 203 10.74 -22.25 -3.98
C ARG A 203 10.65 -22.18 -2.46
N VAL A 204 9.87 -23.06 -1.87
CA VAL A 204 9.71 -23.19 -0.42
C VAL A 204 10.27 -24.52 0.02
N PHE A 205 11.15 -24.50 1.02
CA PHE A 205 11.80 -25.67 1.61
C PHE A 205 11.34 -25.84 3.05
N ARG A 206 11.28 -27.08 3.55
CA ARG A 206 10.92 -27.36 4.93
C ARG A 206 12.18 -27.60 5.75
N TYR A 207 12.37 -26.85 6.82
CA TYR A 207 13.48 -27.10 7.74
C TYR A 207 13.27 -28.44 8.48
N PRO A 208 14.32 -29.23 8.76
CA PRO A 208 15.73 -28.98 8.45
C PRO A 208 16.17 -29.43 7.05
N ASP A 209 15.30 -30.10 6.29
CA ASP A 209 15.61 -30.58 4.93
C ASP A 209 15.55 -29.43 3.90
N LEU A 210 16.68 -28.74 3.79
CA LEU A 210 16.88 -27.64 2.84
C LEU A 210 17.55 -28.12 1.55
N SER A 211 17.29 -29.37 1.13
CA SER A 211 17.83 -29.88 -0.14
C SER A 211 17.27 -29.09 -1.33
N PRO A 212 18.12 -28.52 -2.22
CA PRO A 212 17.68 -27.78 -3.40
C PRO A 212 16.79 -28.58 -4.37
N THR A 213 16.86 -29.92 -4.31
CA THR A 213 16.14 -30.84 -5.20
C THR A 213 14.74 -31.21 -4.69
N ALA A 214 14.41 -30.91 -3.44
CA ALA A 214 13.15 -31.29 -2.82
C ALA A 214 12.38 -30.08 -2.25
N PRO A 215 12.02 -29.08 -3.08
CA PRO A 215 11.14 -28.01 -2.63
C PRO A 215 9.74 -28.56 -2.34
N VAL A 216 9.14 -28.10 -1.24
CA VAL A 216 7.77 -28.43 -0.85
C VAL A 216 6.74 -27.73 -1.75
N ALA A 217 7.03 -26.49 -2.12
CA ALA A 217 6.21 -25.72 -3.04
C ALA A 217 7.09 -24.93 -4.01
N ASN A 218 6.62 -24.78 -5.25
CA ASN A 218 7.33 -24.05 -6.29
C ASN A 218 6.34 -23.22 -7.12
N LYS A 219 6.67 -21.95 -7.34
CA LYS A 219 5.92 -21.03 -8.19
C LYS A 219 6.83 -20.39 -9.22
N SER A 220 6.55 -20.62 -10.49
CA SER A 220 7.20 -19.92 -11.60
C SER A 220 6.56 -18.55 -11.83
N LEU A 221 7.39 -17.53 -12.06
CA LEU A 221 7.04 -16.14 -12.28
C LEU A 221 7.70 -15.65 -13.58
N TYR A 222 6.92 -15.17 -14.53
CA TYR A 222 7.44 -14.71 -15.83
C TYR A 222 7.83 -13.23 -15.85
N LYS A 223 7.22 -12.42 -14.98
CA LYS A 223 7.44 -10.98 -14.85
C LYS A 223 7.67 -10.62 -13.39
N ALA A 224 8.88 -10.85 -12.88
CA ALA A 224 9.23 -10.54 -11.50
C ALA A 224 10.73 -10.30 -11.36
N GLU A 225 11.16 -9.04 -11.29
CA GLU A 225 12.54 -8.68 -11.02
C GLU A 225 12.84 -8.73 -9.52
N SER A 226 11.88 -8.28 -8.71
CA SER A 226 11.93 -8.36 -7.26
C SER A 226 10.68 -9.02 -6.70
N VAL A 227 10.83 -9.66 -5.55
CA VAL A 227 9.76 -10.34 -4.82
C VAL A 227 9.84 -9.93 -3.35
N SER A 228 8.72 -9.46 -2.82
CA SER A 228 8.53 -9.29 -1.38
C SER A 228 7.70 -10.45 -0.84
N PHE A 229 8.15 -10.99 0.30
CA PHE A 229 7.57 -12.15 0.95
C PHE A 229 6.73 -11.70 2.15
N GLN A 230 5.48 -12.15 2.23
CA GLN A 230 4.62 -11.92 3.39
C GLN A 230 3.99 -13.24 3.85
N TRP A 231 4.59 -13.85 4.86
CA TRP A 231 4.05 -15.04 5.51
C TRP A 231 2.84 -14.68 6.39
N ASN A 232 1.86 -15.58 6.43
CA ASN A 232 0.85 -15.55 7.48
C ASN A 232 1.49 -15.85 8.85
N ARG A 233 0.81 -15.48 9.94
CA ARG A 233 1.34 -15.66 11.30
C ARG A 233 1.66 -17.12 11.64
N ARG A 234 0.92 -18.07 11.06
CA ARG A 234 1.15 -19.51 11.25
C ARG A 234 2.34 -20.07 10.46
N GLY A 235 2.84 -19.34 9.47
CA GLY A 235 3.90 -19.81 8.57
C GLY A 235 3.48 -20.89 7.56
N THR A 236 2.18 -21.04 7.29
CA THR A 236 1.64 -22.04 6.35
C THR A 236 1.43 -21.50 4.94
N ASP A 237 1.18 -20.19 4.81
CA ASP A 237 0.80 -19.58 3.54
C ASP A 237 1.55 -18.26 3.35
N LEU A 238 1.85 -17.94 2.10
CA LEU A 238 2.78 -16.89 1.70
C LEU A 238 2.17 -16.07 0.56
N LEU A 239 2.12 -14.76 0.75
CA LEU A 239 1.88 -13.80 -0.33
C LEU A 239 3.21 -13.36 -0.93
N LEU A 240 3.26 -13.34 -2.25
CA LEU A 240 4.38 -12.91 -3.07
C LEU A 240 3.96 -11.68 -3.84
N LEU A 241 4.47 -10.52 -3.44
CA LEU A 241 4.31 -9.28 -4.18
C LEU A 241 5.47 -9.16 -5.16
N THR A 242 5.17 -9.28 -6.45
CA THR A 242 6.15 -9.16 -7.53
C THR A 242 6.13 -7.75 -8.08
N ALA A 243 7.30 -7.25 -8.47
CA ALA A 243 7.43 -6.03 -9.24
C ALA A 243 8.35 -6.28 -10.45
N SER A 244 8.00 -5.72 -11.60
CA SER A 244 8.81 -5.73 -12.82
C SER A 244 9.15 -4.32 -13.29
N GLU A 245 10.21 -4.21 -14.07
CA GLU A 245 10.66 -2.96 -14.68
C GLU A 245 9.59 -2.29 -15.56
N VAL A 246 9.75 -0.98 -15.73
CA VAL A 246 8.96 -0.07 -16.56
C VAL A 246 8.90 -0.57 -18.00
N SER A 247 7.70 -0.94 -18.47
CA SER A 247 7.47 -1.16 -19.90
C SER A 247 7.19 0.17 -20.60
N LYS A 248 7.27 0.20 -21.95
CA LYS A 248 6.91 1.39 -22.74
C LYS A 248 5.49 1.91 -22.44
N ASP A 249 4.60 1.04 -21.96
CA ASP A 249 3.21 1.36 -21.65
C ASP A 249 2.94 1.60 -20.15
N SER A 250 3.90 1.34 -19.25
CA SER A 250 3.72 1.45 -17.79
C SER A 250 4.91 2.12 -17.10
N TYR A 251 4.84 3.45 -16.93
CA TYR A 251 5.88 4.28 -16.31
C TYR A 251 6.29 3.85 -14.88
N TYR A 252 5.45 3.10 -14.18
CA TYR A 252 5.68 2.66 -12.80
C TYR A 252 5.97 1.15 -12.67
N GLY A 253 6.14 0.44 -13.79
CA GLY A 253 6.26 -1.02 -13.80
C GLY A 253 4.94 -1.74 -13.57
N GLU A 254 4.97 -3.07 -13.67
CA GLU A 254 3.83 -3.96 -13.41
C GLU A 254 4.03 -4.63 -12.05
N GLN A 255 2.97 -4.67 -11.24
CA GLN A 255 2.96 -5.38 -9.97
C GLN A 255 1.99 -6.55 -10.03
N GLY A 256 2.42 -7.70 -9.50
CA GLY A 256 1.62 -8.90 -9.40
C GLY A 256 1.51 -9.36 -7.95
N LEU A 257 0.36 -9.94 -7.59
CA LEU A 257 0.20 -10.61 -6.30
C LEU A 257 -0.03 -12.10 -6.55
N HIS A 258 0.79 -12.93 -5.93
CA HIS A 258 0.64 -14.37 -5.99
C HIS A 258 0.53 -14.95 -4.59
N TYR A 259 -0.24 -16.03 -4.47
CA TYR A 259 -0.41 -16.83 -3.28
C TYR A 259 0.33 -18.15 -3.46
N LEU A 260 1.01 -18.59 -2.41
CA LEU A 260 1.71 -19.86 -2.34
C LEU A 260 1.49 -20.49 -0.95
N SER A 261 0.95 -21.70 -0.92
CA SER A 261 0.82 -22.49 0.30
C SER A 261 1.98 -23.48 0.43
N VAL A 262 2.37 -23.81 1.67
CA VAL A 262 3.30 -24.91 1.96
C VAL A 262 2.73 -26.27 1.55
N ARG A 263 1.44 -26.36 1.20
CA ARG A 263 0.81 -27.57 0.66
C ARG A 263 1.01 -27.74 -0.85
N GLY A 264 1.70 -26.80 -1.50
CA GLY A 264 1.94 -26.82 -2.95
C GLY A 264 0.87 -26.08 -3.77
N GLU A 265 -0.22 -25.64 -3.15
CA GLU A 265 -1.23 -24.80 -3.81
C GLU A 265 -0.63 -23.44 -4.18
N SER A 266 -0.84 -23.00 -5.42
CA SER A 266 -0.38 -21.67 -5.85
C SER A 266 -1.40 -21.02 -6.79
N CYS A 267 -1.61 -19.72 -6.63
CA CYS A 267 -2.59 -18.96 -7.41
C CYS A 267 -2.08 -17.54 -7.66
N ALA A 268 -2.50 -16.92 -8.76
CA ALA A 268 -2.34 -15.48 -8.96
C ALA A 268 -3.60 -14.80 -8.42
N VAL A 269 -3.44 -13.81 -7.54
CA VAL A 269 -4.58 -13.15 -6.90
C VAL A 269 -5.19 -12.13 -7.88
N PRO A 270 -6.45 -12.31 -8.31
CA PRO A 270 -7.08 -11.41 -9.26
C PRO A 270 -7.48 -10.09 -8.59
N LEU A 271 -6.83 -8.98 -8.96
CA LEU A 271 -7.14 -7.66 -8.44
C LEU A 271 -8.51 -7.17 -8.93
N GLN A 272 -9.36 -6.67 -8.02
CA GLN A 272 -10.69 -6.15 -8.35
C GLN A 272 -10.69 -4.76 -9.02
N LYS A 273 -9.51 -4.14 -9.15
CA LYS A 273 -9.30 -2.87 -9.84
C LYS A 273 -7.87 -2.82 -10.38
N ALA A 274 -7.73 -2.46 -11.65
CA ALA A 274 -6.42 -2.31 -12.30
C ALA A 274 -5.63 -1.13 -11.69
N GLY A 275 -4.32 -1.33 -11.51
CA GLY A 275 -3.38 -0.35 -10.97
C GLY A 275 -2.43 -0.97 -9.95
N PRO A 276 -1.64 -0.14 -9.25
CA PRO A 276 -0.65 -0.62 -8.30
C PRO A 276 -1.29 -1.25 -7.06
N ILE A 277 -0.54 -2.12 -6.39
CA ILE A 277 -0.87 -2.69 -5.09
C ILE A 277 -0.21 -1.80 -4.04
N TYR A 278 -1.03 -1.14 -3.22
CA TYR A 278 -0.53 -0.25 -2.18
C TYR A 278 -0.21 -1.00 -0.89
N HIS A 279 -1.06 -1.95 -0.50
CA HIS A 279 -0.89 -2.70 0.74
C HIS A 279 -1.58 -4.06 0.69
N THR A 280 -0.99 -5.02 1.40
CA THR A 280 -1.54 -6.35 1.64
C THR A 280 -1.38 -6.66 3.11
N GLU A 281 -2.41 -7.23 3.72
CA GLU A 281 -2.43 -7.53 5.15
C GLU A 281 -3.12 -8.87 5.41
N TRP A 282 -2.48 -9.76 6.17
CA TRP A 282 -3.07 -11.01 6.60
C TRP A 282 -4.04 -10.80 7.76
N HIS A 283 -5.18 -11.50 7.74
CA HIS A 283 -6.01 -11.60 8.93
C HIS A 283 -5.24 -12.38 10.03
N PRO A 284 -5.32 -11.98 11.31
CA PRO A 284 -4.62 -12.67 12.40
C PRO A 284 -4.90 -14.18 12.48
N ASP A 285 -6.12 -14.62 12.18
CA ASP A 285 -6.50 -16.05 12.14
C ASP A 285 -5.90 -16.82 10.94
N CYS A 286 -5.22 -16.14 10.02
CA CYS A 286 -4.53 -16.73 8.86
C CYS A 286 -5.44 -17.43 7.84
N THR A 287 -6.74 -17.14 7.84
CA THR A 287 -7.73 -17.76 6.92
C THR A 287 -8.11 -16.85 5.75
N GLN A 288 -7.79 -15.57 5.83
CA GLN A 288 -8.14 -14.53 4.86
C GLN A 288 -7.04 -13.48 4.83
N PHE A 289 -6.99 -12.70 3.75
CA PHE A 289 -6.11 -11.55 3.62
C PHE A 289 -6.83 -10.41 2.90
N VAL A 290 -6.35 -9.20 3.10
CA VAL A 290 -6.91 -7.97 2.52
C VAL A 290 -5.90 -7.36 1.56
N VAL A 291 -6.38 -6.93 0.40
CA VAL A 291 -5.56 -6.27 -0.62
C VAL A 291 -6.16 -4.91 -0.91
N THR A 292 -5.32 -3.87 -0.84
CA THR A 292 -5.65 -2.51 -1.26
C THR A 292 -4.88 -2.19 -2.53
N ALA A 293 -5.61 -2.10 -3.65
CA ALA A 293 -5.01 -1.96 -4.96
C ALA A 293 -5.89 -1.16 -5.94
N GLY A 294 -5.27 -0.77 -7.05
CA GLY A 294 -5.90 -0.09 -8.17
C GLY A 294 -5.64 1.41 -8.20
N SER A 295 -5.81 2.02 -9.38
CA SER A 295 -5.62 3.47 -9.56
C SER A 295 -6.44 4.28 -8.55
N MET A 296 -5.84 5.29 -7.92
CA MET A 296 -6.53 6.07 -6.88
C MET A 296 -7.82 6.71 -7.41
N PRO A 297 -8.93 6.68 -6.65
CA PRO A 297 -9.11 6.06 -5.32
C PRO A 297 -9.02 4.52 -5.33
N ALA A 298 -8.22 3.94 -4.43
CA ALA A 298 -7.95 2.51 -4.41
C ALA A 298 -9.16 1.69 -3.92
N LYS A 299 -9.25 0.46 -4.42
CA LYS A 299 -10.23 -0.55 -3.97
C LYS A 299 -9.61 -1.41 -2.89
N THR A 300 -10.39 -1.81 -1.88
CA THR A 300 -9.93 -2.74 -0.85
C THR A 300 -10.83 -3.95 -0.80
N THR A 301 -10.26 -5.13 -0.97
CA THR A 301 -10.99 -6.39 -1.10
C THR A 301 -10.41 -7.45 -0.17
N VAL A 302 -11.28 -8.20 0.48
CA VAL A 302 -10.96 -9.38 1.29
C VAL A 302 -10.92 -10.60 0.37
N TYR A 303 -9.89 -11.43 0.50
CA TYR A 303 -9.75 -12.69 -0.22
C TYR A 303 -9.67 -13.86 0.76
N ASN A 304 -10.20 -15.00 0.35
CA ASN A 304 -9.99 -16.27 1.04
C ASN A 304 -8.66 -16.93 0.57
N LEU A 305 -8.31 -18.08 1.16
CA LEU A 305 -7.10 -18.83 0.77
C LEU A 305 -7.13 -19.36 -0.67
N ARG A 306 -8.31 -19.47 -1.29
CA ARG A 306 -8.46 -19.80 -2.72
C ARG A 306 -8.27 -18.59 -3.64
N CYS A 307 -7.93 -17.44 -3.08
CA CYS A 307 -7.79 -16.17 -3.79
C CYS A 307 -9.09 -15.68 -4.45
N GLU A 308 -10.24 -16.06 -3.90
CA GLU A 308 -11.55 -15.58 -4.33
C GLU A 308 -11.94 -14.34 -3.51
N PRO A 309 -12.46 -13.28 -4.15
CA PRO A 309 -12.91 -12.08 -3.44
C PRO A 309 -14.17 -12.39 -2.61
N VAL A 310 -14.07 -12.19 -1.29
CA VAL A 310 -15.15 -12.44 -0.32
C VAL A 310 -15.97 -11.18 -0.05
N PHE A 311 -15.30 -10.04 0.09
CA PHE A 311 -15.96 -8.77 0.40
C PHE A 311 -15.17 -7.59 -0.16
N ASP A 312 -15.87 -6.57 -0.65
CA ASP A 312 -15.27 -5.35 -1.20
C ASP A 312 -15.76 -4.13 -0.40
N PHE A 313 -14.81 -3.35 0.12
CA PHE A 313 -15.06 -2.13 0.89
C PHE A 313 -15.28 -0.89 0.01
N GLY A 314 -15.45 -1.05 -1.30
CA GLY A 314 -15.67 0.03 -2.27
C GLY A 314 -14.36 0.65 -2.76
N THR A 315 -14.42 1.90 -3.22
CA THR A 315 -13.21 2.71 -3.49
C THR A 315 -13.10 3.87 -2.51
N GLY A 316 -11.87 4.25 -2.17
CA GLY A 316 -11.60 5.32 -1.20
C GLY A 316 -10.16 5.85 -1.31
N PRO A 317 -9.86 7.01 -0.73
CA PRO A 317 -8.51 7.57 -0.70
C PRO A 317 -7.65 6.83 0.35
N ARG A 318 -7.42 5.53 0.15
CA ARG A 318 -6.70 4.64 1.06
C ARG A 318 -5.49 4.00 0.39
N ASN A 319 -4.41 3.83 1.14
CA ASN A 319 -3.18 3.17 0.68
C ASN A 319 -2.61 2.17 1.68
N VAL A 320 -3.13 2.12 2.92
CA VAL A 320 -2.67 1.18 3.95
C VAL A 320 -3.86 0.58 4.70
N THR A 321 -3.67 -0.64 5.18
CA THR A 321 -4.68 -1.40 5.92
C THR A 321 -4.06 -2.09 7.11
N TYR A 322 -4.73 -2.05 8.25
CA TYR A 322 -4.22 -2.67 9.48
C TYR A 322 -5.32 -3.41 10.20
N PHE A 323 -5.13 -4.71 10.44
CA PHE A 323 -5.96 -5.42 11.40
C PHE A 323 -5.50 -5.07 12.81
N ASN A 324 -6.45 -4.96 13.73
CA ASN A 324 -6.11 -5.00 15.14
C ASN A 324 -5.60 -6.41 15.52
N PRO A 325 -4.93 -6.58 16.67
CA PRO A 325 -4.32 -7.86 17.06
C PRO A 325 -5.26 -9.07 17.05
N PHE A 326 -6.57 -8.85 17.17
CA PHE A 326 -7.62 -9.88 17.21
C PHE A 326 -8.34 -10.09 15.88
N GLY A 327 -8.13 -9.22 14.88
CA GLY A 327 -8.78 -9.31 13.57
C GLY A 327 -10.24 -8.85 13.53
N ASN A 328 -10.86 -8.51 14.66
CA ASN A 328 -12.25 -8.04 14.69
C ASN A 328 -12.43 -6.60 14.18
N ILE A 329 -11.36 -5.79 14.17
CA ILE A 329 -11.38 -4.41 13.63
C ILE A 329 -10.38 -4.29 12.48
N LEU A 330 -10.85 -3.77 11.35
CA LEU A 330 -10.02 -3.41 10.20
C LEU A 330 -9.96 -1.89 10.05
N CYS A 331 -8.74 -1.34 10.09
CA CYS A 331 -8.46 0.07 9.78
C CYS A 331 -8.09 0.20 8.30
N LEU A 332 -8.82 1.04 7.57
CA LEU A 332 -8.50 1.44 6.20
C LEU A 332 -8.06 2.90 6.24
N ALA A 333 -6.82 3.20 5.88
CA ALA A 333 -6.26 4.53 6.02
C ALA A 333 -5.54 5.03 4.77
N GLY A 334 -5.54 6.35 4.58
CA GLY A 334 -4.78 7.06 3.57
C GLY A 334 -3.71 7.94 4.18
N PHE A 335 -2.48 7.45 4.30
CA PHE A 335 -1.37 8.14 4.95
C PHE A 335 -0.30 8.67 3.98
N GLY A 336 0.54 9.59 4.44
CA GLY A 336 1.58 10.23 3.63
C GLY A 336 1.01 11.23 2.63
N ASN A 337 1.01 10.89 1.34
CA ASN A 337 0.57 11.81 0.27
C ASN A 337 -0.96 11.97 0.18
N LEU A 338 -1.70 11.28 1.03
CA LEU A 338 -3.17 11.34 1.09
C LEU A 338 -3.60 12.19 2.28
N LYS A 339 -4.86 12.63 2.26
CA LYS A 339 -5.40 13.60 3.21
C LYS A 339 -5.45 13.11 4.67
N GLY A 340 -5.23 11.81 4.93
CA GLY A 340 -5.35 11.25 6.27
C GLY A 340 -6.71 10.63 6.58
N ASP A 341 -7.53 10.30 5.58
CA ASP A 341 -8.84 9.67 5.83
C ASP A 341 -8.64 8.27 6.43
N VAL A 342 -9.28 8.02 7.57
CA VAL A 342 -9.24 6.74 8.27
C VAL A 342 -10.67 6.23 8.50
N GLU A 343 -10.91 5.00 8.09
CA GLU A 343 -12.17 4.27 8.29
C GLU A 343 -11.91 3.04 9.16
N LEU A 344 -12.66 2.92 10.25
CA LEU A 344 -12.61 1.78 11.16
C LEU A 344 -13.83 0.90 10.92
N TRP A 345 -13.60 -0.33 10.51
CA TRP A 345 -14.61 -1.30 10.13
C TRP A 345 -14.64 -2.44 11.13
N ASP A 346 -15.84 -2.81 11.56
CA ASP A 346 -16.11 -4.09 12.18
C ASP A 346 -16.02 -5.17 11.10
N PHE A 347 -15.01 -6.02 11.22
CA PHE A 347 -14.71 -7.02 10.22
C PHE A 347 -15.71 -8.18 10.23
N ALA A 348 -16.28 -8.53 11.38
CA ALA A 348 -17.24 -9.63 11.47
C ALA A 348 -18.58 -9.23 10.85
N ASN A 349 -19.12 -8.09 11.25
CA ASN A 349 -20.44 -7.61 10.79
C ASN A 349 -20.37 -6.78 9.49
N LYS A 350 -19.18 -6.62 8.91
CA LYS A 350 -18.92 -5.80 7.71
C LYS A 350 -19.50 -4.39 7.83
N ARG A 351 -19.43 -3.79 9.03
CA ARG A 351 -20.04 -2.49 9.33
C ARG A 351 -18.99 -1.43 9.61
N LEU A 352 -19.14 -0.28 8.99
CA LEU A 352 -18.34 0.90 9.32
C LEU A 352 -18.69 1.39 10.74
N MET A 353 -17.69 1.50 11.60
CA MET A 353 -17.84 1.94 12.99
C MET A 353 -17.48 3.40 13.19
N ALA A 354 -16.43 3.89 12.54
CA ALA A 354 -15.99 5.27 12.67
C ALA A 354 -15.28 5.76 11.40
N LYS A 355 -15.40 7.05 11.14
CA LYS A 355 -14.60 7.79 10.17
C LYS A 355 -13.95 8.96 10.89
N LEU A 356 -12.65 9.13 10.69
CA LEU A 356 -11.89 10.25 11.23
C LEU A 356 -10.86 10.74 10.21
N LEU A 357 -10.40 11.97 10.41
CA LEU A 357 -9.35 12.59 9.61
C LEU A 357 -8.10 12.70 10.48
N VAL A 358 -7.04 12.01 10.09
CA VAL A 358 -5.72 12.03 10.73
C VAL A 358 -4.71 12.57 9.71
N PRO A 359 -4.64 13.90 9.54
CA PRO A 359 -3.76 14.50 8.56
C PRO A 359 -2.30 14.17 8.89
N ASP A 360 -1.46 14.13 7.86
CA ASP A 360 0.01 14.07 7.99
C ASP A 360 0.56 12.83 8.74
N ALA A 361 -0.27 11.82 9.05
CA ALA A 361 0.20 10.62 9.70
C ALA A 361 1.15 9.83 8.78
N THR A 362 2.28 9.41 9.36
CA THR A 362 3.33 8.64 8.67
C THR A 362 3.52 7.26 9.30
N GLN A 363 3.15 7.09 10.57
CA GLN A 363 3.25 5.86 11.33
C GLN A 363 1.90 5.54 12.00
N PHE A 364 1.54 4.27 12.03
CA PHE A 364 0.35 3.75 12.70
C PHE A 364 0.68 2.45 13.42
N GLN A 365 0.18 2.27 14.64
CA GLN A 365 0.31 1.01 15.36
C GLN A 365 -0.88 0.78 16.30
N TRP A 366 -1.45 -0.42 16.24
CA TRP A 366 -2.42 -0.87 17.22
C TRP A 366 -1.75 -1.16 18.57
N CYS A 367 -2.43 -0.82 19.66
CA CYS A 367 -2.09 -1.31 20.98
C CYS A 367 -2.47 -2.80 21.08
N SER A 368 -1.78 -3.56 21.95
CA SER A 368 -2.05 -4.98 22.16
C SER A 368 -3.44 -5.29 22.72
N ASP A 369 -4.15 -4.28 23.25
CA ASP A 369 -5.55 -4.40 23.69
C ASP A 369 -6.56 -4.44 22.53
N GLY A 370 -6.13 -4.14 21.30
CA GLY A 370 -6.98 -4.07 20.11
C GLY A 370 -8.11 -3.05 20.16
N VAL A 371 -8.08 -2.13 21.14
CA VAL A 371 -9.06 -1.06 21.37
C VAL A 371 -8.46 0.28 20.99
N HIS A 372 -7.19 0.50 21.34
CA HIS A 372 -6.49 1.75 21.10
C HIS A 372 -5.48 1.62 19.97
N PHE A 373 -5.24 2.72 19.27
CA PHE A 373 -4.17 2.82 18.28
C PHE A 373 -3.48 4.17 18.39
N VAL A 374 -2.23 4.20 17.98
CA VAL A 374 -1.47 5.44 17.83
C VAL A 374 -1.33 5.76 16.36
N ALA A 375 -1.55 7.03 16.01
CA ALA A 375 -1.13 7.58 14.74
C ALA A 375 -0.18 8.74 15.01
N ALA A 376 0.97 8.71 14.34
CA ALA A 376 2.03 9.67 14.56
C ALA A 376 2.56 10.23 13.24
N THR A 377 3.00 11.49 13.31
CA THR A 377 3.69 12.20 12.25
C THR A 377 5.16 12.28 12.63
N THR A 378 6.00 11.58 11.89
CA THR A 378 7.40 11.33 12.22
C THR A 378 8.36 11.87 11.15
N SER A 379 9.44 12.49 11.64
CA SER A 379 10.64 12.83 10.90
C SER A 379 11.54 11.60 10.71
N PRO A 380 12.26 11.49 9.58
CA PRO A 380 12.48 12.53 8.56
C PRO A 380 11.42 12.57 7.45
N ARG A 381 10.44 11.66 7.45
CA ARG A 381 9.46 11.53 6.36
C ARG A 381 8.61 12.78 6.20
N LEU A 382 8.10 13.32 7.30
CA LEU A 382 7.50 14.65 7.34
C LEU A 382 8.14 15.45 8.47
N ARG A 383 8.69 16.62 8.14
CA ARG A 383 9.44 17.46 9.09
C ARG A 383 8.60 18.54 9.78
N VAL A 384 7.32 18.62 9.41
CA VAL A 384 6.35 19.58 9.97
C VAL A 384 5.24 18.80 10.66
N ASN A 385 4.51 19.48 11.55
CA ASN A 385 3.35 18.92 12.27
C ASN A 385 3.65 17.59 13.00
N ASN A 386 4.88 17.41 13.48
CA ASN A 386 5.28 16.19 14.17
C ASN A 386 4.47 16.06 15.46
N CYS A 387 3.70 14.98 15.55
CA CYS A 387 2.80 14.75 16.67
C CYS A 387 2.57 13.26 16.89
N LEU A 388 2.11 12.92 18.09
CA LEU A 388 1.67 11.61 18.50
C LEU A 388 0.25 11.76 19.02
N THR A 389 -0.70 11.02 18.44
CA THR A 389 -2.09 11.01 18.91
C THR A 389 -2.55 9.58 19.13
N VAL A 390 -3.06 9.31 20.34
CA VAL A 390 -3.67 8.03 20.73
C VAL A 390 -5.17 8.15 20.56
N TYR A 391 -5.76 7.21 19.82
CA TYR A 391 -7.18 7.13 19.54
C TYR A 391 -7.77 5.85 20.11
N HIS A 392 -9.04 5.92 20.46
CA HIS A 392 -9.90 4.76 20.68
C HIS A 392 -10.54 4.34 19.36
N TYR A 393 -10.87 3.05 19.17
CA TYR A 393 -11.47 2.54 17.92
C TYR A 393 -12.80 3.23 17.52
N SER A 394 -13.46 3.90 18.46
CA SER A 394 -14.65 4.72 18.18
C SER A 394 -14.34 6.06 17.49
N GLY A 395 -13.07 6.36 17.25
CA GLY A 395 -12.57 7.63 16.72
C GLY A 395 -12.35 8.72 17.78
N LYS A 396 -12.53 8.41 19.07
CA LYS A 396 -12.28 9.38 20.15
C LYS A 396 -10.77 9.56 20.35
N VAL A 397 -10.32 10.82 20.41
CA VAL A 397 -8.95 11.16 20.80
C VAL A 397 -8.80 10.98 22.31
N MET A 398 -7.83 10.17 22.72
CA MET A 398 -7.53 9.90 24.12
C MET A 398 -6.41 10.80 24.63
N ALA A 399 -5.36 10.96 23.82
CA ALA A 399 -4.23 11.82 24.14
C ALA A 399 -3.57 12.34 22.86
N ARG A 400 -3.02 13.55 22.92
CA ARG A 400 -2.22 14.15 21.85
C ARG A 400 -0.98 14.82 22.44
N ARG A 401 0.15 14.68 21.76
CA ARG A 401 1.42 15.35 22.06
C ARG A 401 2.00 15.89 20.76
N ASP A 402 2.44 17.14 20.77
CA ASP A 402 3.14 17.75 19.64
C ASP A 402 4.64 17.81 19.95
N PHE A 403 5.46 17.71 18.91
CA PHE A 403 6.92 17.67 18.98
C PHE A 403 7.50 18.50 17.85
N ASP A 404 8.67 19.11 18.08
CA ASP A 404 9.42 19.74 16.99
C ASP A 404 9.95 18.68 16.02
N CYS A 405 10.43 17.55 16.55
CA CYS A 405 10.99 16.46 15.78
C CYS A 405 10.75 15.12 16.49
N LEU A 406 9.69 14.42 16.08
CA LEU A 406 9.36 13.07 16.53
C LEU A 406 9.94 12.07 15.53
N LEU A 407 10.67 11.07 15.99
CA LEU A 407 11.39 10.17 15.08
C LEU A 407 10.76 8.78 14.99
N GLU A 408 10.27 8.24 16.11
CA GLU A 408 9.68 6.90 16.15
C GLU A 408 8.78 6.72 17.38
N VAL A 409 7.74 5.91 17.23
CA VAL A 409 6.79 5.52 18.27
C VAL A 409 6.63 4.00 18.28
N ALA A 410 6.58 3.38 19.47
CA ALA A 410 6.38 1.95 19.63
C ALA A 410 5.59 1.62 20.91
N TRP A 411 4.49 0.88 20.76
CA TRP A 411 3.82 0.24 21.89
C TRP A 411 4.69 -0.89 22.45
N ARG A 412 4.72 -1.03 23.78
CA ARG A 412 5.21 -2.25 24.42
C ARG A 412 4.26 -3.40 24.06
N PRO A 413 4.74 -4.46 23.39
CA PRO A 413 3.94 -5.65 23.14
C PRO A 413 3.49 -6.28 24.46
N GLN A 414 2.28 -6.80 24.49
CA GLN A 414 1.75 -7.58 25.60
C GLN A 414 1.13 -8.87 25.08
N PRO A 415 1.05 -9.93 25.92
CA PRO A 415 0.31 -11.13 25.58
C PRO A 415 -1.12 -10.78 25.13
N ALA A 416 -1.65 -11.58 24.22
CA ALA A 416 -3.01 -11.41 23.73
C ALA A 416 -3.99 -11.43 24.92
N CYS A 417 -4.76 -10.35 25.07
CA CYS A 417 -5.86 -10.28 26.03
C CYS A 417 -7.11 -10.93 25.44
N GLU A 418 -8.23 -10.91 26.15
CA GLU A 418 -9.52 -11.23 25.53
C GLU A 418 -9.86 -10.22 24.44
N PRO A 419 -10.45 -10.66 23.31
CA PRO A 419 -10.84 -9.76 22.24
C PRO A 419 -11.87 -8.74 22.75
N PRO A 420 -11.73 -7.45 22.42
CA PRO A 420 -12.61 -6.44 22.94
C PRO A 420 -14.03 -6.60 22.38
N LYS A 421 -15.02 -6.49 23.27
CA LYS A 421 -16.44 -6.42 22.88
C LYS A 421 -16.70 -5.08 22.20
N LEU A 422 -16.89 -5.11 20.88
CA LEU A 422 -17.17 -3.91 20.10
C LEU A 422 -18.49 -3.28 20.53
N ARG A 423 -18.40 -2.03 20.98
CA ARG A 423 -19.56 -1.19 21.27
C ARG A 423 -19.82 -0.25 20.09
N TYR A 424 -21.09 -0.12 19.73
CA TYR A 424 -21.53 0.78 18.68
C TYR A 424 -22.37 1.87 19.30
N ASP A 425 -22.08 3.10 18.93
CA ASP A 425 -22.93 4.23 19.30
C ASP A 425 -24.15 4.22 18.39
N THR A 426 -25.29 3.76 18.89
CA THR A 426 -26.56 3.74 18.16
C THR A 426 -27.06 5.13 17.78
N SER A 427 -26.52 6.20 18.39
CA SER A 427 -26.86 7.58 18.04
C SER A 427 -26.19 8.09 16.76
N LYS A 428 -25.05 7.48 16.37
CA LYS A 428 -24.34 7.78 15.12
C LYS A 428 -24.70 6.74 14.07
N SER A 429 -25.94 6.79 13.58
CA SER A 429 -26.24 6.13 12.31
C SER A 429 -25.39 6.80 11.23
N PHE A 430 -24.29 6.16 10.83
CA PHE A 430 -23.54 6.52 9.64
C PHE A 430 -24.41 6.17 8.42
N GLN A 431 -25.48 6.94 8.22
CA GLN A 431 -26.17 6.99 6.94
C GLN A 431 -25.10 7.35 5.89
N ALA A 432 -25.10 6.62 4.79
CA ALA A 432 -24.20 6.84 3.67
C ALA A 432 -24.08 8.34 3.40
N ILE A 433 -22.86 8.86 3.49
CA ILE A 433 -22.57 10.29 3.29
C ILE A 433 -22.80 10.60 1.81
N THR A 434 -24.03 10.97 1.47
CA THR A 434 -24.32 11.99 0.47
C THR A 434 -24.35 13.35 1.18
N GLN A 435 -23.26 13.73 1.85
CA GLN A 435 -23.07 15.14 2.20
C GLN A 435 -22.39 15.84 1.04
N GLN A 436 -23.23 16.40 0.17
CA GLN A 436 -22.90 17.65 -0.49
C GLN A 436 -22.62 18.68 0.62
N THR A 437 -21.36 18.89 0.96
CA THR A 437 -20.97 20.15 1.60
C THR A 437 -21.28 21.24 0.59
N GLN A 438 -22.36 21.99 0.84
CA GLN A 438 -22.62 23.24 0.14
C GLN A 438 -21.46 24.18 0.48
N ALA A 439 -20.45 24.22 -0.39
CA ALA A 439 -19.46 25.28 -0.36
C ALA A 439 -20.23 26.60 -0.48
N THR A 440 -20.06 27.47 0.51
CA THR A 440 -20.58 28.84 0.47
C THR A 440 -20.09 29.47 -0.83
N ARG A 441 -21.04 29.80 -1.70
CA ARG A 441 -20.84 30.42 -3.00
C ARG A 441 -20.08 31.73 -2.81
N TYR A 442 -18.79 31.77 -3.15
CA TYR A 442 -18.03 33.02 -3.22
C TYR A 442 -18.60 33.85 -4.37
N VAL A 443 -19.25 34.96 -4.05
CA VAL A 443 -19.75 35.94 -5.03
C VAL A 443 -18.65 36.98 -5.22
N PRO A 444 -18.04 37.09 -6.42
CA PRO A 444 -17.03 38.10 -6.69
C PRO A 444 -17.57 39.51 -6.43
N PRO A 445 -16.75 40.45 -5.93
CA PRO A 445 -17.19 41.77 -5.48
C PRO A 445 -18.04 42.57 -6.50
N HIS A 446 -17.84 42.34 -7.79
CA HIS A 446 -18.54 43.05 -8.87
C HIS A 446 -20.02 42.66 -9.06
N LEU A 447 -20.53 41.64 -8.37
CA LEU A 447 -21.92 41.17 -8.52
C LEU A 447 -22.83 41.45 -7.32
N ARG A 448 -22.37 42.27 -6.36
CA ARG A 448 -23.10 42.50 -5.10
C ARG A 448 -24.21 43.57 -5.18
N ASN A 449 -24.37 44.25 -6.31
CA ASN A 449 -25.24 45.43 -6.42
C ASN A 449 -26.12 45.46 -7.67
N ARG A 450 -26.84 44.37 -7.94
CA ARG A 450 -27.85 44.38 -8.99
C ARG A 450 -29.03 43.46 -8.66
N ASP A 451 -29.87 43.90 -7.74
CA ASP A 451 -31.22 43.34 -7.56
C ASP A 451 -32.25 44.49 -7.44
N SER A 452 -32.92 44.76 -8.55
CA SER A 452 -34.31 45.25 -8.58
C SER A 452 -34.88 45.05 -9.98
N GLY A 453 -35.62 43.96 -10.18
CA GLY A 453 -36.35 43.72 -11.44
C GLY A 453 -36.63 42.25 -11.73
N SER A 454 -37.84 41.84 -11.38
CA SER A 454 -38.55 40.61 -11.80
C SER A 454 -38.15 40.01 -13.15
N ALA A 455 -37.83 38.69 -13.17
CA ALA A 455 -38.21 37.78 -14.25
C ALA A 455 -37.95 36.32 -13.86
N SER A 456 -39.02 35.53 -13.90
CA SER A 456 -39.02 34.06 -13.86
C SER A 456 -38.23 33.46 -15.03
N GLN A 457 -37.24 32.60 -14.77
CA GLN A 457 -36.77 31.63 -15.74
C GLN A 457 -36.09 30.42 -15.06
N GLN A 458 -36.53 29.23 -15.48
CA GLN A 458 -36.07 27.91 -15.04
C GLN A 458 -34.56 27.74 -15.27
N ALA A 459 -33.79 27.60 -14.19
CA ALA A 459 -32.39 27.22 -14.26
C ALA A 459 -32.26 25.69 -14.16
N GLN A 460 -31.86 25.05 -15.27
CA GLN A 460 -31.44 23.65 -15.29
C GLN A 460 -30.20 23.46 -14.39
N PRO A 461 -30.13 22.39 -13.56
CA PRO A 461 -28.94 22.15 -12.76
C PRO A 461 -27.78 21.73 -13.65
N ARG A 462 -26.77 22.61 -13.79
CA ARG A 462 -25.45 22.23 -14.30
C ARG A 462 -24.88 21.16 -13.37
N GLN A 463 -24.71 19.95 -13.90
CA GLN A 463 -24.01 18.86 -13.22
C GLN A 463 -22.59 19.33 -12.89
N GLN A 464 -22.32 19.58 -11.60
CA GLN A 464 -20.96 19.55 -11.09
C GLN A 464 -20.39 18.17 -11.43
N GLN A 465 -19.36 18.14 -12.26
CA GLN A 465 -18.57 16.94 -12.52
C GLN A 465 -17.96 16.50 -11.18
N GLN A 466 -18.58 15.49 -10.54
CA GLN A 466 -17.92 14.71 -9.49
C GLN A 466 -16.70 14.05 -10.13
N LEU A 467 -15.52 14.63 -9.89
CA LEU A 467 -14.27 14.23 -10.52
C LEU A 467 -13.80 12.81 -10.13
N HIS A 468 -14.41 12.17 -9.13
CA HIS A 468 -14.15 10.78 -8.79
C HIS A 468 -15.45 10.06 -8.43
N ASN A 469 -15.80 9.03 -9.22
CA ASN A 469 -16.91 8.14 -8.91
C ASN A 469 -16.43 7.13 -7.83
N TYR A 470 -16.78 7.38 -6.57
CA TYR A 470 -16.49 6.45 -5.48
C TYR A 470 -17.50 5.28 -5.54
N GLU A 471 -16.98 4.06 -5.55
CA GLU A 471 -17.80 2.86 -5.47
C GLU A 471 -18.14 2.57 -4.02
N LEU A 472 -19.41 2.24 -3.77
CA LEU A 472 -19.87 1.88 -2.43
C LEU A 472 -19.35 0.48 -2.03
N PRO A 473 -19.19 0.23 -0.71
CA PRO A 473 -18.98 -1.10 -0.15
C PRO A 473 -20.04 -2.10 -0.62
N SER A 474 -19.70 -3.37 -0.79
CA SER A 474 -20.59 -4.40 -1.35
C SER A 474 -21.94 -4.50 -0.63
N ASN A 475 -21.96 -4.35 0.70
CA ASN A 475 -23.20 -4.39 1.49
C ASN A 475 -24.09 -3.14 1.35
N GLN A 476 -23.56 -2.06 0.77
CA GLN A 476 -24.29 -0.82 0.49
C GLN A 476 -24.59 -0.64 -1.00
N ARG A 477 -24.08 -1.53 -1.86
CA ARG A 477 -24.47 -1.53 -3.27
C ARG A 477 -25.93 -1.94 -3.37
N PRO A 478 -26.74 -1.24 -4.18
CA PRO A 478 -28.05 -1.76 -4.56
C PRO A 478 -27.83 -3.15 -5.14
N ALA A 479 -28.55 -4.16 -4.62
CA ALA A 479 -28.46 -5.51 -5.15
C ALA A 479 -28.75 -5.48 -6.65
N ALA A 480 -27.72 -5.72 -7.46
CA ALA A 480 -27.91 -6.06 -8.85
C ALA A 480 -28.37 -7.53 -8.85
N ASP A 481 -29.63 -7.70 -9.24
CA ASP A 481 -30.35 -8.93 -9.58
C ASP A 481 -31.08 -9.68 -8.45
N GLY A 482 -32.42 -9.66 -8.53
CA GLY A 482 -33.27 -10.56 -7.77
C GLY A 482 -34.69 -10.12 -7.38
N ALA A 483 -35.30 -9.09 -7.99
CA ALA A 483 -36.74 -8.84 -7.83
C ALA A 483 -37.37 -8.35 -9.14
N ALA A 484 -38.05 -9.26 -9.83
CA ALA A 484 -39.06 -8.91 -10.82
C ALA A 484 -40.16 -8.09 -10.13
N GLY A 485 -40.12 -6.77 -10.35
CA GLY A 485 -41.02 -5.82 -9.70
C GLY A 485 -41.03 -4.46 -10.41
N GLY A 486 -41.37 -4.46 -11.70
CA GLY A 486 -42.05 -3.35 -12.38
C GLY A 486 -41.41 -1.94 -12.34
N LEU A 487 -40.24 -1.76 -12.97
CA LEU A 487 -39.91 -0.43 -13.51
C LEU A 487 -40.75 -0.21 -14.78
N SER A 488 -41.59 0.83 -14.78
CA SER A 488 -42.50 1.09 -15.90
C SER A 488 -41.73 1.26 -17.22
N LYS A 489 -42.30 0.78 -18.33
CA LYS A 489 -41.72 0.86 -19.70
C LYS A 489 -41.32 2.29 -20.10
N ALA A 490 -41.85 3.31 -19.45
CA ALA A 490 -41.48 4.72 -19.63
C ALA A 490 -40.11 5.09 -19.05
N ALA A 491 -39.71 4.48 -17.93
CA ALA A 491 -38.43 4.75 -17.26
C ALA A 491 -37.23 4.22 -18.07
N VAL A 492 -37.34 3.00 -18.60
CA VAL A 492 -36.32 2.37 -19.46
C VAL A 492 -36.16 3.12 -20.79
N LYS A 493 -37.28 3.61 -21.36
CA LYS A 493 -37.26 4.41 -22.59
C LYS A 493 -36.61 5.78 -22.37
N ASN A 494 -36.83 6.41 -21.22
CA ASN A 494 -36.19 7.68 -20.86
C ASN A 494 -34.70 7.51 -20.52
N GLN A 495 -34.29 6.41 -19.88
CA GLN A 495 -32.88 6.09 -19.66
C GLN A 495 -32.14 5.87 -20.99
N ARG A 496 -32.67 5.02 -21.87
CA ARG A 496 -32.08 4.79 -23.20
C ARG A 496 -32.06 6.05 -24.07
N LYS A 497 -33.07 6.92 -23.97
CA LYS A 497 -33.09 8.22 -24.68
C LYS A 497 -32.07 9.20 -24.11
N LYS A 498 -31.81 9.16 -22.80
CA LYS A 498 -30.80 10.00 -22.12
C LYS A 498 -29.38 9.49 -22.38
N GLU A 499 -29.19 8.17 -22.50
CA GLU A 499 -27.95 7.51 -22.92
C GLU A 499 -27.64 7.76 -24.41
N ARG A 500 -28.62 7.63 -25.31
CA ARG A 500 -28.46 8.00 -26.72
C ARG A 500 -28.16 9.49 -26.90
N LYS A 501 -28.79 10.38 -26.12
CA LYS A 501 -28.47 11.82 -26.12
C LYS A 501 -27.09 12.12 -25.53
N ARG A 502 -26.64 11.37 -24.52
CA ARG A 502 -25.27 11.47 -24.00
C ARG A 502 -24.26 11.00 -25.04
N ALA A 503 -24.45 9.83 -25.64
CA ALA A 503 -23.58 9.29 -26.69
C ALA A 503 -23.53 10.17 -27.95
N ALA A 504 -24.65 10.79 -28.33
CA ALA A 504 -24.67 11.76 -29.43
C ALA A 504 -24.00 13.10 -29.08
N ALA A 505 -24.00 13.51 -27.81
CA ALA A 505 -23.29 14.69 -27.34
C ALA A 505 -21.78 14.48 -27.20
N THR A 506 -21.32 13.25 -26.97
CA THR A 506 -19.88 12.90 -26.97
C THR A 506 -19.31 12.65 -28.37
N ALA A 507 -20.14 12.54 -29.41
CA ALA A 507 -19.71 12.26 -30.79
C ALA A 507 -19.59 13.52 -31.67
N GLY A 508 -19.73 14.73 -31.09
CA GLY A 508 -19.76 15.99 -31.83
C GLY A 508 -18.75 17.02 -31.34
N ALA A 509 -17.45 16.78 -31.56
CA ALA A 509 -16.41 17.79 -31.82
C ALA A 509 -15.03 17.11 -31.88
N PRO A 510 -14.31 17.13 -33.01
CA PRO A 510 -12.89 16.81 -33.03
C PRO A 510 -12.10 18.07 -32.64
N GLU A 511 -11.64 18.12 -31.39
CA GLU A 511 -10.65 19.10 -30.95
C GLU A 511 -9.25 18.48 -31.09
N ALA A 512 -8.38 19.20 -31.79
CA ALA A 512 -7.06 18.78 -32.21
C ALA A 512 -6.08 18.69 -31.04
N ALA A 513 -5.35 17.57 -30.97
CA ALA A 513 -4.07 17.50 -30.27
C ALA A 513 -3.05 16.80 -31.17
N ALA A 514 -1.91 17.48 -31.31
CA ALA A 514 -0.86 17.24 -32.27
C ALA A 514 -0.06 15.97 -31.99
N ALA A 515 0.27 15.25 -33.06
CA ALA A 515 1.50 14.48 -33.16
C ALA A 515 2.32 15.13 -34.28
N GLY A 516 3.51 15.62 -33.94
CA GLY A 516 4.45 16.16 -34.89
C GLY A 516 5.19 15.03 -35.60
N GLU A 517 5.33 15.16 -36.92
CA GLU A 517 6.45 14.64 -37.71
C GLU A 517 6.34 15.24 -39.12
N GLN A 518 7.32 16.06 -39.51
CA GLN A 518 7.57 16.33 -40.93
C GLN A 518 8.26 15.11 -41.54
N PRO A 519 7.86 14.74 -42.76
CA PRO A 519 8.82 14.79 -43.85
C PRO A 519 8.29 15.66 -44.99
N GLY A 520 9.19 16.46 -45.58
CA GLY A 520 8.91 17.25 -46.77
C GLY A 520 8.59 16.39 -48.00
N GLY A 521 7.84 17.00 -48.93
CA GLY A 521 7.53 16.44 -50.23
C GLY A 521 6.39 17.23 -50.87
N GLY A 522 6.74 18.22 -51.69
CA GLY A 522 5.77 19.02 -52.44
C GLY A 522 4.97 18.15 -53.41
N GLY A 523 3.65 18.23 -53.30
CA GLY A 523 2.68 17.72 -54.27
C GLY A 523 1.58 18.76 -54.43
N ALA A 524 1.40 19.23 -55.67
CA ALA A 524 0.57 20.37 -56.02
C ALA A 524 -0.86 20.30 -55.44
N LEU A 525 -1.29 21.38 -54.77
CA LEU A 525 -2.71 21.61 -54.52
C LEU A 525 -3.39 21.83 -55.88
N ALA A 526 -4.33 20.94 -56.21
CA ALA A 526 -5.36 21.25 -57.20
C ALA A 526 -6.02 22.59 -56.81
N SER A 527 -6.20 23.45 -57.81
CA SER A 527 -6.54 24.87 -57.71
C SER A 527 -7.69 25.14 -56.73
N PHE A 528 -7.37 25.68 -55.56
CA PHE A 528 -8.36 26.33 -54.70
C PHE A 528 -8.67 27.71 -55.29
N GLU A 529 -9.86 27.88 -55.84
CA GLU A 529 -10.38 29.20 -56.21
C GLU A 529 -11.08 29.82 -55.00
N SER A 530 -10.94 31.13 -54.81
CA SER A 530 -11.51 31.86 -53.68
C SER A 530 -12.91 32.32 -54.02
N THR A 531 -13.89 32.01 -53.17
CA THR A 531 -15.30 32.39 -53.35
C THR A 531 -15.62 33.81 -52.89
N GLY A 532 -14.64 34.54 -52.32
CA GLY A 532 -14.81 35.91 -51.82
C GLY A 532 -15.45 36.02 -50.43
N ASP A 533 -15.96 34.90 -49.88
CA ASP A 533 -16.51 34.81 -48.52
C ASP A 533 -15.61 33.92 -47.63
N ALA A 534 -15.10 34.50 -46.54
CA ALA A 534 -14.15 33.84 -45.63
C ALA A 534 -14.74 32.59 -44.94
N GLU A 535 -16.06 32.51 -44.74
CA GLU A 535 -16.69 31.31 -44.18
C GLU A 535 -16.82 30.18 -45.22
N LYS A 536 -17.21 30.51 -46.46
CA LYS A 536 -17.31 29.54 -47.56
C LYS A 536 -15.94 28.97 -47.91
N ASP A 537 -14.91 29.80 -47.98
CA ASP A 537 -13.53 29.39 -48.28
C ASP A 537 -12.94 28.45 -47.22
N LYS A 538 -13.29 28.66 -45.94
CA LYS A 538 -12.87 27.76 -44.85
C LYS A 538 -13.57 26.41 -44.95
N ARG A 539 -14.84 26.37 -45.35
CA ARG A 539 -15.61 25.14 -45.57
C ARG A 539 -15.11 24.38 -46.81
N ALA A 540 -14.84 25.07 -47.92
CA ALA A 540 -14.28 24.49 -49.14
C ALA A 540 -12.90 23.84 -48.89
N LYS A 541 -12.00 24.53 -48.18
CA LYS A 541 -10.68 23.95 -47.77
C LYS A 541 -10.82 22.73 -46.88
N ALA A 542 -11.83 22.69 -45.99
CA ALA A 542 -12.08 21.54 -45.14
C ALA A 542 -12.61 20.33 -45.93
N ILE A 543 -13.43 20.57 -46.95
CA ILE A 543 -13.95 19.52 -47.84
C ILE A 543 -12.85 18.98 -48.76
N LEU A 544 -12.01 19.84 -49.35
CA LEU A 544 -10.85 19.43 -50.16
C LEU A 544 -9.87 18.52 -49.40
N ARG A 545 -9.59 18.83 -48.12
CA ARG A 545 -8.75 17.96 -47.27
C ARG A 545 -9.37 16.59 -47.00
N LYS A 546 -10.71 16.51 -46.92
CA LYS A 546 -11.42 15.23 -46.74
C LYS A 546 -11.39 14.40 -48.02
N LEU A 547 -11.54 15.03 -49.19
CA LEU A 547 -11.40 14.36 -50.49
C LEU A 547 -9.99 13.79 -50.68
N GLN A 548 -8.93 14.52 -50.31
CA GLN A 548 -7.55 13.99 -50.34
C GLN A 548 -7.33 12.77 -49.42
N GLN A 549 -7.98 12.74 -48.25
CA GLN A 549 -7.93 11.56 -47.37
C GLN A 549 -8.66 10.36 -47.98
N ILE A 550 -9.76 10.60 -48.70
CA ILE A 550 -10.51 9.57 -49.42
C ILE A 550 -9.69 9.03 -50.61
N ASP A 551 -9.00 9.90 -51.35
CA ASP A 551 -8.12 9.50 -52.45
C ASP A 551 -6.96 8.61 -51.97
N LYS A 552 -6.39 8.92 -50.80
CA LYS A 552 -5.37 8.08 -50.16
C LYS A 552 -5.94 6.71 -49.74
N LEU A 553 -7.17 6.66 -49.22
CA LEU A 553 -7.85 5.41 -48.88
C LEU A 553 -8.17 4.58 -50.15
N ARG A 554 -8.53 5.21 -51.28
CA ARG A 554 -8.66 4.52 -52.57
C ARG A 554 -7.32 3.95 -53.05
N ALA A 555 -6.22 4.70 -52.90
CA ALA A 555 -4.89 4.22 -53.26
C ALA A 555 -4.45 3.03 -52.40
N ASP A 556 -4.72 3.06 -51.10
CA ASP A 556 -4.47 1.95 -50.18
C ASP A 556 -5.36 0.72 -50.49
N GLN A 557 -6.61 0.93 -50.93
CA GLN A 557 -7.50 -0.14 -51.42
C GLN A 557 -6.97 -0.76 -52.71
N ALA A 558 -6.51 0.06 -53.66
CA ALA A 558 -5.92 -0.39 -54.92
C ALA A 558 -4.58 -1.12 -54.71
N ALA A 559 -3.84 -0.77 -53.65
CA ALA A 559 -2.64 -1.47 -53.21
C ALA A 559 -2.92 -2.77 -52.42
N GLY A 560 -4.19 -3.19 -52.29
CA GLY A 560 -4.58 -4.48 -51.72
C GLY A 560 -4.64 -4.53 -50.19
N LYS A 561 -4.62 -3.40 -49.48
CA LYS A 561 -4.81 -3.37 -48.02
C LYS A 561 -6.29 -3.58 -47.66
N GLN A 562 -6.57 -4.41 -46.66
CA GLN A 562 -7.94 -4.54 -46.13
C GLN A 562 -8.32 -3.27 -45.36
N LEU A 563 -9.41 -2.62 -45.79
CA LEU A 563 -9.97 -1.44 -45.15
C LEU A 563 -11.05 -1.84 -44.13
N GLU A 564 -11.04 -1.19 -42.96
CA GLU A 564 -12.08 -1.39 -41.95
C GLU A 564 -13.45 -0.84 -42.39
N LEU A 565 -14.54 -1.31 -41.79
CA LEU A 565 -15.92 -0.91 -42.15
C LEU A 565 -16.11 0.63 -42.14
N ASN A 566 -15.50 1.31 -41.17
CA ASN A 566 -15.54 2.77 -41.03
C ASN A 566 -14.79 3.50 -42.17
N GLN A 567 -13.77 2.89 -42.77
CA GLN A 567 -13.02 3.46 -43.91
C GLN A 567 -13.77 3.26 -45.21
N MET A 568 -14.46 2.12 -45.36
CA MET A 568 -15.38 1.86 -46.46
C MET A 568 -16.59 2.81 -46.46
N GLU A 569 -17.10 3.18 -45.28
CA GLU A 569 -18.14 4.20 -45.17
C GLU A 569 -17.65 5.59 -45.59
N LYS A 570 -16.39 5.96 -45.29
CA LYS A 570 -15.81 7.23 -45.74
C LYS A 570 -15.65 7.29 -47.26
N LEU A 571 -15.29 6.18 -47.91
CA LEU A 571 -15.23 6.09 -49.38
C LEU A 571 -16.60 6.34 -50.02
N LYS A 572 -17.69 5.89 -49.40
CA LYS A 572 -19.06 6.13 -49.90
C LYS A 572 -19.50 7.59 -49.80
N THR A 573 -18.87 8.40 -48.94
CA THR A 573 -19.21 9.83 -48.78
C THR A 573 -18.53 10.74 -49.79
N GLU A 574 -17.74 10.20 -50.73
CA GLU A 574 -16.99 10.96 -51.73
C GLU A 574 -17.92 11.83 -52.61
N ASP A 575 -18.97 11.23 -53.17
CA ASP A 575 -19.88 11.92 -54.08
C ASP A 575 -20.64 13.05 -53.38
N GLU A 576 -21.06 12.84 -52.13
CA GLU A 576 -21.70 13.88 -51.31
C GLU A 576 -20.75 15.05 -51.00
N LEU A 577 -19.45 14.78 -50.82
CA LEU A 577 -18.46 15.81 -50.55
C LEU A 577 -18.12 16.62 -51.80
N ARG A 578 -18.10 16.00 -52.98
CA ARG A 578 -17.95 16.71 -54.26
C ARG A 578 -19.16 17.61 -54.54
N GLN A 579 -20.37 17.10 -54.35
CA GLN A 579 -21.59 17.90 -54.52
C GLN A 579 -21.64 19.11 -53.57
N LYS A 580 -21.26 18.92 -52.29
CA LYS A 580 -21.15 20.03 -51.32
C LYS A 580 -20.04 21.01 -51.65
N LEU A 581 -18.99 20.59 -52.35
CA LEU A 581 -17.93 21.48 -52.81
C LEU A 581 -18.44 22.35 -53.96
N ASP A 582 -19.14 21.76 -54.93
CA ASP A 582 -19.74 22.47 -56.06
C ASP A 582 -20.80 23.48 -55.60
N GLU A 583 -21.65 23.11 -54.63
CA GLU A 583 -22.64 24.01 -54.00
C GLU A 583 -22.01 25.22 -53.28
N LEU A 584 -20.74 25.12 -52.86
CA LEU A 584 -20.03 26.24 -52.23
C LEU A 584 -19.42 27.20 -53.26
N TYR A 585 -19.18 26.71 -54.48
CA TYR A 585 -18.63 27.49 -55.60
C TYR A 585 -19.70 28.10 -56.52
N LEU A 586 -20.96 27.65 -56.40
CA LEU A 586 -22.18 28.33 -56.88
C LEU A 586 -22.59 29.48 -55.94
#